data_AF-A0A832MH18-F1
#
_entry.id   AF-A0A832MH18-F1
#
_cell.length_a   1.000
_cell.length_b   1.000
_cell.length_c   1.000
_cell.angle_alpha   90.00
_cell.angle_beta   90.00
_cell.angle_gamma   90.00
#
_symmetry.space_group_name_H-M   'P 1'
#
loop_
_entity.id
_entity.type
_entity.pdbx_description
1 polymer ?
#
loop_
_entity_poly.entity_id
_entity_poly.type
_entity_poly.pdbx_seq_one_letter_code
_entity_poly.pdbx_strand_id
1 'polypeptide(L)'
;MKWQNGYKVVREDNGKLLSSYMYDRQGGIEYLVGQPVYPVDGYGPLCVFRRLADAARYLEEIEPCGKLHCTIYSCKYRPSERAEVWDGYYKVPLQMLGVKNSDVALADAVELMKQMPDEEIVKAWPAWKGLWQKGYKVVTEDADGRLFSALYPTKNGGVEYAVGKITVPARDCGPLCVYDEFSLDEAKEYMRNMRFGKLYECEYIQSPKEFVWTPSYSCSMEIILRLSPRTSLARAVRLTKLV
;
A
#
# COMPACT_ATOMS: atom_id res chain seq x y z
N MET A 1 -8.31 -22.21 -24.62
CA MET A 1 -7.41 -22.02 -23.45
C MET A 1 -8.24 -21.97 -22.16
N LYS A 2 -7.69 -22.49 -21.05
CA LYS A 2 -8.37 -22.50 -19.74
C LYS A 2 -8.04 -21.22 -18.94
N TRP A 3 -8.99 -20.78 -18.13
CA TRP A 3 -8.78 -19.71 -17.16
C TRP A 3 -7.86 -20.20 -16.02
N GLN A 4 -7.00 -19.31 -15.53
CA GLN A 4 -6.12 -19.49 -14.38
C GLN A 4 -6.36 -18.39 -13.35
N ASN A 5 -5.95 -18.62 -12.10
CA ASN A 5 -6.04 -17.61 -11.05
C ASN A 5 -4.73 -16.84 -10.94
N GLY A 6 -4.81 -15.56 -10.60
CA GLY A 6 -3.65 -14.72 -10.33
C GLY A 6 -4.03 -13.41 -9.64
N TYR A 7 -3.12 -12.46 -9.70
CA TYR A 7 -3.23 -11.16 -9.05
C TYR A 7 -2.90 -10.06 -10.06
N LYS A 8 -3.76 -9.05 -10.15
CA LYS A 8 -3.58 -7.89 -11.01
C LYS A 8 -3.35 -6.66 -10.14
N VAL A 9 -2.24 -5.97 -10.39
CA VAL A 9 -2.06 -4.61 -9.87
C VAL A 9 -2.80 -3.65 -10.79
N VAL A 10 -3.64 -2.81 -10.21
CA VAL A 10 -4.46 -1.82 -10.92
C VAL A 10 -4.24 -0.45 -10.28
N ARG A 11 -4.34 0.59 -11.10
CA ARG A 11 -4.33 1.98 -10.69
C ARG A 11 -5.77 2.48 -10.52
N GLU A 12 -6.07 3.12 -9.41
CA GLU A 12 -7.31 3.86 -9.20
C GLU A 12 -7.13 5.32 -9.63
N ASP A 13 -7.98 5.80 -10.53
CA ASP A 13 -7.98 7.19 -10.98
C ASP A 13 -9.42 7.68 -11.21
N ASN A 14 -9.86 8.69 -10.46
CA ASN A 14 -11.22 9.24 -10.52
C ASN A 14 -12.34 8.18 -10.49
N GLY A 15 -12.21 7.18 -9.60
CA GLY A 15 -13.18 6.09 -9.45
C GLY A 15 -13.10 4.99 -10.51
N LYS A 16 -12.12 5.06 -11.43
CA LYS A 16 -11.86 4.02 -12.43
C LYS A 16 -10.70 3.13 -12.03
N LEU A 17 -10.80 1.85 -12.36
CA LEU A 17 -9.71 0.88 -12.24
C LEU A 17 -8.99 0.80 -13.58
N LEU A 18 -7.72 1.17 -13.62
CA LEU A 18 -6.89 1.23 -14.83
C LEU A 18 -5.70 0.27 -14.71
N SER A 19 -5.09 -0.10 -15.83
CA SER A 19 -3.83 -0.86 -15.81
C SER A 19 -2.73 -0.07 -15.09
N SER A 20 -1.98 -0.73 -14.21
CA SER A 20 -0.94 -0.10 -13.38
C SER A 20 0.29 0.39 -14.14
N TYR A 21 0.58 -0.20 -15.30
CA TYR A 21 1.74 0.13 -16.11
C TYR A 21 1.33 1.16 -17.16
N MET A 22 1.56 2.47 -16.90
CA MET A 22 1.79 3.53 -17.90
C MET A 22 2.35 4.80 -17.26
N TYR A 23 3.37 5.40 -17.88
CA TYR A 23 4.04 6.63 -17.46
C TYR A 23 3.22 7.90 -17.75
N ASP A 24 2.32 7.85 -18.73
CA ASP A 24 1.37 8.92 -19.02
C ASP A 24 -0.08 8.44 -18.78
N ARG A 25 -0.96 9.39 -18.45
CA ARG A 25 -2.32 9.09 -17.98
C ARG A 25 -3.28 8.67 -19.11
N GLN A 26 -2.83 8.56 -20.36
CA GLN A 26 -3.73 8.59 -21.54
C GLN A 26 -4.00 7.24 -22.23
N GLY A 27 -3.55 6.10 -21.71
CA GLY A 27 -3.70 4.79 -22.37
C GLY A 27 -3.73 3.58 -21.42
N GLY A 28 -4.29 3.77 -20.22
CA GLY A 28 -4.57 2.66 -19.32
C GLY A 28 -5.80 1.88 -19.78
N ILE A 29 -5.77 0.55 -19.70
CA ILE A 29 -6.96 -0.27 -19.93
C ILE A 29 -7.88 -0.18 -18.71
N GLU A 30 -9.14 0.19 -18.91
CA GLU A 30 -10.15 0.24 -17.84
C GLU A 30 -10.68 -1.16 -17.51
N TYR A 31 -10.85 -1.42 -16.21
CA TYR A 31 -11.39 -2.66 -15.68
C TYR A 31 -12.70 -2.42 -14.97
N LEU A 32 -13.63 -3.34 -15.15
CA LEU A 32 -14.82 -3.50 -14.34
C LEU A 32 -14.75 -4.84 -13.61
N VAL A 33 -15.05 -4.84 -12.31
CA VAL A 33 -15.03 -6.05 -11.49
C VAL A 33 -16.08 -7.04 -12.03
N GLY A 34 -15.68 -8.31 -12.18
CA GLY A 34 -16.48 -9.38 -12.75
C GLY A 34 -16.63 -9.34 -14.26
N GLN A 35 -15.94 -8.44 -14.98
CA GLN A 35 -15.97 -8.38 -16.44
C GLN A 35 -14.62 -8.73 -17.05
N PRO A 36 -14.58 -9.60 -18.08
CA PRO A 36 -13.35 -9.92 -18.78
C PRO A 36 -12.91 -8.75 -19.66
N VAL A 37 -11.65 -8.38 -19.52
CA VAL A 37 -10.96 -7.33 -20.26
C VAL A 37 -9.93 -7.97 -21.17
N TYR A 38 -9.81 -7.47 -22.41
CA TYR A 38 -8.93 -8.01 -23.45
C TYR A 38 -7.82 -7.00 -23.79
N PRO A 39 -6.65 -7.45 -24.28
CA PRO A 39 -5.60 -6.55 -24.73
C PRO A 39 -6.11 -5.64 -25.85
N VAL A 40 -5.76 -4.35 -25.78
CA VAL A 40 -6.07 -3.36 -26.81
C VAL A 40 -4.76 -2.87 -27.41
N ASP A 41 -4.68 -2.80 -28.72
CA ASP A 41 -3.48 -2.29 -29.39
C ASP A 41 -3.22 -0.83 -29.02
N GLY A 42 -1.97 -0.53 -28.65
CA GLY A 42 -1.55 0.80 -28.16
C GLY A 42 -1.77 1.04 -26.67
N TYR A 43 -2.33 0.08 -25.92
CA TYR A 43 -2.60 0.23 -24.49
C TYR A 43 -1.75 -0.75 -23.66
N GLY A 44 -1.37 -0.32 -22.46
CA GLY A 44 -0.46 -1.05 -21.57
C GLY A 44 -0.79 -2.54 -21.35
N PRO A 45 0.18 -3.35 -20.87
CA PRO A 45 0.04 -4.79 -20.83
C PRO A 45 -1.03 -5.30 -19.84
N LEU A 46 -1.72 -6.38 -20.23
CA LEU A 46 -2.48 -7.22 -19.31
C LEU A 46 -1.57 -8.16 -18.49
N CYS A 47 -0.55 -7.61 -17.83
CA CYS A 47 0.31 -8.37 -16.91
C CYS A 47 -0.49 -8.86 -15.70
N VAL A 48 -0.33 -10.13 -15.34
CA VAL A 48 -0.89 -10.76 -14.14
C VAL A 48 0.23 -11.46 -13.39
N PHE A 49 0.24 -11.32 -12.07
CA PHE A 49 1.18 -12.02 -11.20
C PHE A 49 0.55 -13.33 -10.73
N ARG A 50 1.26 -14.46 -10.82
CA ARG A 50 0.72 -15.73 -10.31
C ARG A 50 0.66 -15.78 -8.78
N ARG A 51 1.51 -15.01 -8.09
CA ARG A 51 1.59 -14.96 -6.62
C ARG A 51 1.37 -13.55 -6.10
N LEU A 52 0.65 -13.45 -4.99
CA LEU A 52 0.37 -12.17 -4.32
C LEU A 52 1.66 -11.47 -3.87
N ALA A 53 2.64 -12.25 -3.42
CA ALA A 53 3.97 -11.77 -3.02
C ALA A 53 4.68 -10.95 -4.10
N ASP A 54 4.60 -11.40 -5.36
CA ASP A 54 5.25 -10.71 -6.48
C ASP A 54 4.47 -9.46 -6.89
N ALA A 55 3.13 -9.51 -6.83
CA ALA A 55 2.29 -8.34 -7.05
C ALA A 55 2.54 -7.25 -5.98
N ALA A 56 2.70 -7.65 -4.71
CA ALA A 56 3.02 -6.75 -3.61
C ALA A 56 4.39 -6.09 -3.78
N ARG A 57 5.40 -6.85 -4.20
CA ARG A 57 6.73 -6.29 -4.52
C ARG A 57 6.65 -5.31 -5.68
N TYR A 58 5.96 -5.66 -6.76
CA TYR A 58 5.80 -4.77 -7.91
C TYR A 58 5.06 -3.47 -7.53
N LEU A 59 4.03 -3.55 -6.68
CA LEU A 59 3.32 -2.39 -6.17
C LEU A 59 4.28 -1.39 -5.48
N GLU A 60 5.26 -1.88 -4.69
CA GLU A 60 6.28 -1.02 -4.08
C GLU A 60 7.15 -0.30 -5.12
N GLU A 61 7.58 -1.04 -6.15
CA GLU A 61 8.47 -0.53 -7.19
C GLU A 61 7.82 0.57 -8.04
N ILE A 62 6.48 0.55 -8.21
CA ILE A 62 5.75 1.54 -9.02
C ILE A 62 5.11 2.68 -8.23
N GLU A 63 4.96 2.55 -6.91
CA GLU A 63 4.53 3.63 -6.00
C GLU A 63 5.63 4.50 -5.32
N PRO A 64 6.90 4.60 -5.75
CA PRO A 64 7.90 5.42 -5.05
C PRO A 64 7.52 6.89 -4.88
N CYS A 65 6.66 7.42 -5.76
CA CYS A 65 6.42 8.87 -5.86
C CYS A 65 5.01 9.31 -5.41
N GLY A 66 4.16 8.43 -4.88
CA GLY A 66 2.83 8.79 -4.37
C GLY A 66 1.85 9.42 -5.38
N LYS A 67 2.17 9.40 -6.67
CA LYS A 67 1.36 10.02 -7.74
C LYS A 67 0.32 9.08 -8.37
N LEU A 68 0.45 7.78 -8.13
CA LEU A 68 -0.43 6.74 -8.66
C LEU A 68 -1.02 6.01 -7.47
N HIS A 69 -2.35 5.97 -7.38
CA HIS A 69 -3.04 5.14 -6.40
C HIS A 69 -3.11 3.73 -6.97
N CYS A 70 -2.36 2.77 -6.46
CA CYS A 70 -2.40 1.41 -6.95
C CYS A 70 -2.88 0.43 -5.87
N THR A 71 -3.57 -0.62 -6.27
CA THR A 71 -4.01 -1.70 -5.37
C THR A 71 -3.95 -3.04 -6.10
N ILE A 72 -4.21 -4.14 -5.40
CA ILE A 72 -4.13 -5.50 -5.94
C ILE A 72 -5.50 -6.14 -5.92
N TYR A 73 -5.91 -6.72 -7.04
CA TYR A 73 -7.07 -7.57 -7.14
C TYR A 73 -6.65 -9.02 -7.38
N SER A 74 -7.31 -9.95 -6.70
CA SER A 74 -7.42 -11.32 -7.22
C SER A 74 -8.15 -11.30 -8.57
N CYS A 75 -7.70 -12.13 -9.50
CA CYS A 75 -8.25 -12.18 -10.84
C CYS A 75 -8.27 -13.60 -11.40
N LYS A 76 -9.10 -13.80 -12.42
CA LYS A 76 -8.95 -14.90 -13.38
C LYS A 76 -8.32 -14.35 -14.64
N TYR A 77 -7.45 -15.12 -15.29
CA TYR A 77 -6.87 -14.72 -16.56
C TYR A 77 -6.71 -15.89 -17.54
N ARG A 78 -6.72 -15.58 -18.84
CA ARG A 78 -6.32 -16.51 -19.90
C ARG A 78 -4.88 -16.21 -20.26
N PRO A 79 -3.91 -17.11 -19.99
CA PRO A 79 -2.51 -16.88 -20.35
C PRO A 79 -2.37 -16.61 -21.84
N SER A 80 -1.48 -15.68 -22.18
CA SER A 80 -1.11 -15.40 -23.55
C SER A 80 0.18 -16.14 -23.92
N GLU A 81 0.30 -16.55 -25.17
CA GLU A 81 1.56 -17.04 -25.77
C GLU A 81 2.40 -15.91 -26.38
N ARG A 82 1.93 -14.66 -26.31
CA ARG A 82 2.65 -13.50 -26.82
C ARG A 82 3.96 -13.29 -26.05
N ALA A 83 4.98 -12.79 -26.76
CA ALA A 83 6.27 -12.40 -26.17
C ALA A 83 6.41 -10.87 -25.99
N GLU A 84 5.52 -10.11 -26.61
CA GLU A 84 5.56 -8.65 -26.67
C GLU A 84 4.29 -8.04 -26.10
N VAL A 85 4.43 -6.80 -25.64
CA VAL A 85 3.34 -6.00 -25.10
C VAL A 85 3.41 -4.59 -25.62
N TRP A 86 2.28 -3.89 -25.58
CA TRP A 86 2.26 -2.45 -25.82
C TRP A 86 2.70 -1.70 -24.55
N ASP A 87 3.64 -0.78 -24.68
CA ASP A 87 4.09 0.12 -23.60
C ASP A 87 3.43 1.51 -23.63
N GLY A 88 2.40 1.67 -24.46
CA GLY A 88 1.72 2.93 -24.75
C GLY A 88 2.06 3.50 -26.13
N TYR A 89 3.24 3.19 -26.67
CA TYR A 89 3.69 3.71 -27.97
C TYR A 89 4.17 2.62 -28.91
N TYR A 90 4.86 1.61 -28.38
CA TYR A 90 5.50 0.56 -29.16
C TYR A 90 5.19 -0.82 -28.60
N LYS A 91 5.35 -1.84 -29.45
CA LYS A 91 5.48 -3.21 -28.99
C LYS A 91 6.88 -3.41 -28.44
N VAL A 92 6.98 -3.78 -27.17
CA VAL A 92 8.23 -4.08 -26.50
C VAL A 92 8.19 -5.50 -25.94
N PRO A 93 9.32 -6.22 -25.91
CA PRO A 93 9.42 -7.49 -25.20
C PRO A 93 9.05 -7.34 -23.72
N LEU A 94 8.37 -8.33 -23.15
CA LEU A 94 7.97 -8.31 -21.72
C LEU A 94 9.14 -8.02 -20.78
N GLN A 95 10.34 -8.47 -21.11
CA GLN A 95 11.56 -8.29 -20.31
C GLN A 95 11.94 -6.81 -20.17
N MET A 96 11.54 -5.95 -21.12
CA MET A 96 11.81 -4.51 -21.09
C MET A 96 10.94 -3.76 -20.09
N LEU A 97 9.85 -4.36 -19.59
CA LEU A 97 9.01 -3.76 -18.54
C LEU A 97 9.72 -3.66 -17.18
N GLY A 98 10.98 -4.11 -17.08
CA GLY A 98 11.79 -3.95 -15.88
C GLY A 98 11.35 -4.82 -14.70
N VAL A 99 10.38 -5.73 -14.89
CA VAL A 99 9.86 -6.61 -13.83
C VAL A 99 10.82 -7.78 -13.57
N LYS A 100 12.03 -7.43 -13.11
CA LYS A 100 13.11 -8.38 -12.81
C LYS A 100 12.60 -9.34 -11.72
N ASN A 101 12.65 -10.64 -12.00
CA ASN A 101 12.29 -11.74 -11.07
C ASN A 101 10.79 -12.00 -10.84
N SER A 102 9.92 -11.67 -11.80
CA SER A 102 8.48 -11.78 -11.56
C SER A 102 7.86 -13.04 -12.15
N ASP A 103 7.00 -13.67 -11.35
CA ASP A 103 6.04 -14.70 -11.79
C ASP A 103 4.90 -14.05 -12.60
N VAL A 104 5.26 -13.12 -13.49
CA VAL A 104 4.35 -12.35 -14.34
C VAL A 104 4.04 -13.16 -15.58
N ALA A 105 2.76 -13.30 -15.85
CA ALA A 105 2.21 -13.82 -17.07
C ALA A 105 1.55 -12.69 -17.86
N LEU A 106 1.67 -12.75 -19.18
CA LEU A 106 0.78 -12.01 -20.07
C LEU A 106 -0.55 -12.74 -20.17
N ALA A 107 -1.60 -11.98 -20.42
CA ALA A 107 -2.94 -12.50 -20.52
C ALA A 107 -3.65 -12.01 -21.79
N ASP A 108 -4.35 -12.91 -22.47
CA ASP A 108 -5.27 -12.59 -23.56
C ASP A 108 -6.65 -12.15 -23.02
N ALA A 109 -6.92 -12.41 -21.73
CA ALA A 109 -8.07 -11.85 -21.03
C ALA A 109 -7.82 -11.81 -19.51
N VAL A 110 -8.33 -10.80 -18.81
CA VAL A 110 -8.28 -10.68 -17.35
C VAL A 110 -9.65 -10.27 -16.82
N GLU A 111 -10.15 -10.98 -15.81
CA GLU A 111 -11.37 -10.66 -15.08
C GLU A 111 -11.01 -10.40 -13.61
N LEU A 112 -11.23 -9.17 -13.14
CA LEU A 112 -11.00 -8.84 -11.73
C LEU A 112 -12.10 -9.46 -10.87
N MET A 113 -11.73 -10.11 -9.77
CA MET A 113 -12.68 -10.80 -8.89
C MET A 113 -12.92 -10.02 -7.61
N LYS A 114 -11.87 -9.83 -6.81
CA LYS A 114 -11.95 -9.20 -5.49
C LYS A 114 -10.68 -8.45 -5.17
N GLN A 115 -10.82 -7.23 -4.64
CA GLN A 115 -9.70 -6.47 -4.09
C GLN A 115 -9.08 -7.22 -2.91
N MET A 116 -7.75 -7.29 -2.90
CA MET A 116 -7.01 -7.88 -1.81
C MET A 116 -7.00 -6.91 -0.63
N PRO A 117 -7.34 -7.35 0.59
CA PRO A 117 -7.19 -6.51 1.78
C PRO A 117 -5.73 -6.08 1.95
N ASP A 118 -5.51 -4.84 2.35
CA ASP A 118 -4.16 -4.31 2.54
C ASP A 118 -3.34 -5.20 3.48
N GLU A 119 -3.94 -5.70 4.56
CA GLU A 119 -3.31 -6.65 5.50
C GLU A 119 -2.76 -7.91 4.80
N GLU A 120 -3.47 -8.45 3.81
CA GLU A 120 -3.05 -9.64 3.08
C GLU A 120 -1.93 -9.31 2.07
N ILE A 121 -2.01 -8.16 1.41
CA ILE A 121 -0.93 -7.66 0.53
C ILE A 121 0.37 -7.51 1.34
N VAL A 122 0.24 -6.93 2.52
CA VAL A 122 1.28 -6.73 3.53
C VAL A 122 1.90 -8.05 3.99
N LYS A 123 1.09 -9.03 4.40
CA LYS A 123 1.58 -10.35 4.84
C LYS A 123 2.27 -11.14 3.74
N ALA A 124 1.81 -10.99 2.49
CA ALA A 124 2.34 -11.75 1.35
C ALA A 124 3.75 -11.32 0.95
N TRP A 125 4.23 -10.20 1.47
CA TRP A 125 5.50 -9.62 1.08
C TRP A 125 6.68 -10.44 1.64
N PRO A 126 7.54 -11.03 0.78
CA PRO A 126 8.61 -11.93 1.22
C PRO A 126 9.66 -11.28 2.14
N ALA A 127 9.90 -9.99 1.96
CA ALA A 127 10.94 -9.23 2.67
C ALA A 127 10.63 -8.97 4.15
N TRP A 128 9.43 -9.28 4.66
CA TRP A 128 9.03 -8.87 6.01
C TRP A 128 9.68 -9.67 7.14
N LYS A 129 10.20 -10.88 6.83
CA LYS A 129 10.94 -11.67 7.79
C LYS A 129 12.27 -10.97 8.10
N GLY A 130 12.31 -10.25 9.22
CA GLY A 130 13.48 -9.51 9.70
C GLY A 130 13.40 -7.98 9.59
N LEU A 131 12.30 -7.42 9.06
CA LEU A 131 12.11 -5.96 8.97
C LEU A 131 11.30 -5.36 10.13
N TRP A 132 10.71 -6.21 10.97
CA TRP A 132 9.98 -5.74 12.15
C TRP A 132 10.96 -5.21 13.19
N GLN A 133 10.78 -3.94 13.51
CA GLN A 133 11.49 -3.24 14.57
C GLN A 133 10.57 -3.09 15.78
N LYS A 134 11.16 -2.94 16.96
CA LYS A 134 10.43 -2.61 18.18
C LYS A 134 10.41 -1.10 18.36
N GLY A 135 9.34 -0.61 18.96
CA GLY A 135 9.20 0.81 19.27
C GLY A 135 7.95 1.07 20.08
N TYR A 136 7.53 2.33 20.10
CA TYR A 136 6.35 2.77 20.82
C TYR A 136 5.41 3.56 19.91
N LYS A 137 4.10 3.38 20.14
CA LYS A 137 3.05 4.11 19.44
C LYS A 137 2.18 4.82 20.46
N VAL A 138 2.05 6.14 20.29
CA VAL A 138 1.05 6.95 20.98
C VAL A 138 -0.24 6.95 20.16
N VAL A 139 -1.34 6.57 20.82
CA VAL A 139 -2.69 6.58 20.26
C VAL A 139 -3.61 7.40 21.17
N THR A 140 -4.74 7.86 20.63
CA THR A 140 -5.82 8.48 21.41
C THR A 140 -6.97 7.48 21.55
N GLU A 141 -7.48 7.33 22.76
CA GLU A 141 -8.67 6.51 23.03
C GLU A 141 -9.92 7.41 23.00
N ASP A 142 -10.95 7.02 22.23
CA ASP A 142 -12.24 7.72 22.22
C ASP A 142 -13.17 7.24 23.36
N ALA A 143 -14.36 7.82 23.45
CA ALA A 143 -15.34 7.49 24.50
C ALA A 143 -15.83 6.03 24.45
N ASP A 144 -15.71 5.37 23.30
CA ASP A 144 -16.12 3.98 23.08
C ASP A 144 -14.93 3.01 23.28
N GLY A 145 -13.76 3.51 23.69
CA GLY A 145 -12.55 2.71 23.89
C GLY A 145 -11.81 2.35 22.60
N ARG A 146 -12.14 2.99 21.47
CA ARG A 146 -11.44 2.76 20.19
C ARG A 146 -10.15 3.57 20.14
N LEU A 147 -9.11 3.00 19.54
CA LEU A 147 -7.77 3.57 19.51
C LEU A 147 -7.49 4.21 18.14
N PHE A 148 -7.06 5.47 18.13
CA PHE A 148 -6.79 6.21 16.89
C PHE A 148 -5.39 6.83 16.88
N SER A 149 -4.86 7.09 15.68
CA SER A 149 -3.60 7.82 15.52
C SER A 149 -3.72 9.20 16.17
N ALA A 150 -2.78 9.50 17.07
CA ALA A 150 -2.91 10.67 17.92
C ALA A 150 -2.73 12.02 17.19
N LEU A 151 -2.19 11.99 15.95
CA LEU A 151 -2.06 13.17 15.08
C LEU A 151 -3.38 13.62 14.46
N TYR A 152 -4.36 12.71 14.33
CA TYR A 152 -5.64 12.99 13.66
C TYR A 152 -6.78 12.31 14.43
N PRO A 153 -7.56 13.04 15.24
CA PRO A 153 -8.76 12.47 15.87
C PRO A 153 -9.77 12.02 14.80
N THR A 154 -10.60 11.03 15.14
CA THR A 154 -11.57 10.31 14.29
C THR A 154 -12.32 11.11 13.22
N LYS A 155 -12.62 12.39 13.46
CA LYS A 155 -13.35 13.24 12.52
C LYS A 155 -12.50 13.78 11.36
N ASN A 156 -11.17 13.64 11.42
CA ASN A 156 -10.22 14.26 10.49
C ASN A 156 -9.23 13.25 9.84
N GLY A 157 -9.60 11.99 9.63
CA GLY A 157 -8.70 11.00 9.02
C GLY A 157 -7.71 10.37 10.02
N GLY A 158 -8.21 9.94 11.17
CA GLY A 158 -7.43 9.12 12.10
C GLY A 158 -7.37 7.66 11.66
N VAL A 159 -6.18 7.06 11.66
CA VAL A 159 -6.06 5.60 11.49
C VAL A 159 -6.51 4.91 12.78
N GLU A 160 -7.47 3.99 12.67
CA GLU A 160 -7.92 3.14 13.79
C GLU A 160 -6.94 1.98 14.03
N TYR A 161 -6.70 1.67 15.29
CA TYR A 161 -5.84 0.59 15.72
C TYR A 161 -6.61 -0.44 16.54
N ALA A 162 -6.16 -1.70 16.46
CA ALA A 162 -6.57 -2.75 17.37
C ALA A 162 -5.35 -3.50 17.88
N VAL A 163 -5.33 -3.80 19.19
CA VAL A 163 -4.21 -4.52 19.81
C VAL A 163 -4.07 -5.92 19.19
N GLY A 164 -2.83 -6.30 18.87
CA GLY A 164 -2.49 -7.56 18.22
C GLY A 164 -2.77 -7.60 16.71
N LYS A 165 -3.47 -6.62 16.14
CA LYS A 165 -3.74 -6.55 14.70
C LYS A 165 -2.72 -5.67 13.99
N ILE A 166 -2.39 -6.06 12.75
CA ILE A 166 -1.57 -5.23 11.87
C ILE A 166 -2.44 -4.09 11.38
N THR A 167 -1.98 -2.88 11.64
CA THR A 167 -2.56 -1.63 11.14
C THR A 167 -1.66 -1.10 10.04
N VAL A 168 -2.25 -0.72 8.93
CA VAL A 168 -1.59 -0.15 7.77
C VAL A 168 -2.10 1.28 7.57
N PRO A 169 -1.31 2.18 6.97
CA PRO A 169 -1.78 3.53 6.69
C PRO A 169 -3.02 3.43 5.80
N ALA A 170 -4.15 3.97 6.27
CA ALA A 170 -5.32 4.10 5.43
C ALA A 170 -5.21 5.38 4.60
N ARG A 171 -5.80 5.36 3.40
CA ARG A 171 -5.91 6.53 2.52
C ARG A 171 -6.54 7.70 3.27
N ASP A 172 -5.99 8.91 3.06
CA ASP A 172 -6.45 10.17 3.66
C ASP A 172 -6.43 10.18 5.20
N CYS A 173 -5.89 9.11 5.79
CA CYS A 173 -5.64 9.01 7.20
C CYS A 173 -4.16 9.25 7.46
N GLY A 174 -3.85 10.04 8.48
CA GLY A 174 -2.49 10.47 8.78
C GLY A 174 -1.46 9.34 8.88
N PRO A 175 -0.16 9.68 8.97
CA PRO A 175 0.90 8.69 8.95
C PRO A 175 0.85 7.76 10.15
N LEU A 176 1.37 6.53 9.97
CA LEU A 176 1.72 5.69 11.10
C LEU A 176 3.07 6.17 11.68
N CYS A 177 3.04 7.19 12.52
CA CYS A 177 4.21 7.61 13.29
C CYS A 177 4.46 6.67 14.46
N VAL A 178 5.70 6.22 14.62
CA VAL A 178 6.16 5.42 15.76
C VAL A 178 7.45 6.02 16.31
N TYR A 179 7.67 5.87 17.60
CA TYR A 179 8.93 6.19 18.27
C TYR A 179 9.78 4.92 18.29
N ASP A 180 11.08 5.03 18.02
CA ASP A 180 11.96 3.87 18.15
C ASP A 180 12.05 3.37 19.60
N GLU A 181 12.65 2.19 19.80
CA GLU A 181 12.76 1.56 21.13
C GLU A 181 13.60 2.37 22.15
N PHE A 182 14.41 3.33 21.69
CA PHE A 182 15.25 4.19 22.54
C PHE A 182 14.58 5.52 22.89
N SER A 183 13.32 5.71 22.50
CA SER A 183 12.60 6.99 22.58
C SER A 183 11.39 6.96 23.50
N LEU A 184 11.42 6.09 24.52
CA LEU A 184 10.32 5.92 25.46
C LEU A 184 9.95 7.23 26.18
N ASP A 185 10.95 7.98 26.64
CA ASP A 185 10.69 9.22 27.40
C ASP A 185 10.10 10.32 26.52
N GLU A 186 10.55 10.44 25.27
CA GLU A 186 9.94 11.35 24.28
C GLU A 186 8.50 10.93 23.96
N ALA A 187 8.24 9.63 23.81
CA ALA A 187 6.89 9.11 23.58
C ALA A 187 5.97 9.39 24.77
N LYS A 188 6.47 9.26 26.00
CA LYS A 188 5.75 9.64 27.24
C LYS A 188 5.47 11.13 27.31
N GLU A 189 6.44 11.96 26.97
CA GLU A 189 6.27 13.42 26.95
C GLU A 189 5.20 13.83 25.94
N TYR A 190 5.28 13.30 24.71
CA TYR A 190 4.27 13.52 23.69
C TYR A 190 2.89 13.07 24.15
N MET A 191 2.77 11.88 24.73
CA MET A 191 1.51 11.36 25.29
C MET A 191 0.94 12.27 26.39
N ARG A 192 1.76 12.84 27.28
CA ARG A 192 1.29 13.74 28.35
C ARG A 192 0.65 15.01 27.81
N ASN A 193 1.10 15.47 26.64
CA ASN A 193 0.53 16.64 25.96
C ASN A 193 -0.78 16.31 25.23
N MET A 194 -1.22 15.05 25.24
CA MET A 194 -2.42 14.58 24.54
C MET A 194 -3.55 14.24 25.50
N ARG A 195 -4.72 14.81 25.23
CA ARG A 195 -5.95 14.46 25.93
C ARG A 195 -6.33 13.02 25.55
N PHE A 196 -6.41 12.13 26.53
CA PHE A 196 -6.70 10.69 26.36
C PHE A 196 -5.62 9.91 25.58
N GLY A 197 -4.35 10.33 25.67
CA GLY A 197 -3.23 9.59 25.11
C GLY A 197 -3.01 8.26 25.83
N LYS A 198 -2.78 7.20 25.06
CA LYS A 198 -2.29 5.90 25.51
C LYS A 198 -0.98 5.61 24.79
N LEU A 199 -0.05 4.98 25.50
CA LEU A 199 1.24 4.56 24.97
C LEU A 199 1.29 3.04 24.91
N TYR A 200 1.58 2.50 23.74
CA TYR A 200 1.75 1.07 23.53
C TYR A 200 3.18 0.78 23.06
N GLU A 201 3.76 -0.31 23.55
CA GLU A 201 4.79 -1.04 22.82
C GLU A 201 4.18 -1.50 21.48
N CYS A 202 4.99 -1.46 20.44
CA CYS A 202 4.60 -1.93 19.13
C CYS A 202 5.75 -2.61 18.40
N GLU A 203 5.37 -3.44 17.44
CA GLU A 203 6.26 -3.83 16.36
C GLU A 203 5.85 -3.03 15.13
N TYR A 204 6.82 -2.56 14.35
CA TYR A 204 6.54 -1.84 13.12
C TYR A 204 7.51 -2.18 12.01
N ILE A 205 7.09 -1.92 10.77
CA ILE A 205 7.97 -1.94 9.61
C ILE A 205 8.18 -0.51 9.19
N GLN A 206 9.43 -0.07 9.19
CA GLN A 206 9.78 1.28 8.75
C GLN A 206 9.41 1.48 7.28
N SER A 207 8.81 2.64 7.01
CA SER A 207 8.58 3.13 5.66
C SER A 207 9.90 3.69 5.13
N PRO A 208 10.31 3.36 3.90
CA PRO A 208 11.44 4.02 3.24
C PRO A 208 11.00 5.38 2.68
N LYS A 209 9.70 5.68 2.71
CA LYS A 209 9.11 6.91 2.18
C LYS A 209 9.26 8.01 3.22
N GLU A 210 9.80 9.16 2.80
CA GLU A 210 9.87 10.42 3.57
C GLU A 210 8.58 11.25 3.44
N PHE A 211 7.43 10.58 3.28
CA PHE A 211 6.19 11.21 2.81
C PHE A 211 4.99 10.71 3.61
N VAL A 212 4.04 11.61 3.87
CA VAL A 212 2.87 11.38 4.72
C VAL A 212 1.59 11.70 3.95
N TRP A 213 0.61 10.80 4.01
CA TRP A 213 -0.74 11.07 3.53
C TRP A 213 -1.49 11.96 4.54
N THR A 214 -2.08 13.04 4.05
CA THR A 214 -2.94 13.92 4.84
C THR A 214 -4.30 14.01 4.16
N PRO A 215 -5.39 14.29 4.90
CA PRO A 215 -6.73 14.42 4.33
C PRO A 215 -6.87 15.46 3.19
N SER A 216 -5.89 16.36 3.03
CA SER A 216 -5.90 17.45 2.05
C SER A 216 -5.09 17.17 0.77
N TYR A 217 -4.76 15.91 0.45
CA TYR A 217 -3.92 15.51 -0.70
C TYR A 217 -2.50 16.12 -0.71
N SER A 218 -2.12 16.86 0.32
CA SER A 218 -0.78 17.43 0.44
C SER A 218 0.13 16.42 1.13
N CYS A 219 1.08 15.87 0.38
CA CYS A 219 2.27 15.28 0.95
C CYS A 219 3.04 16.41 1.66
N SER A 220 2.85 16.55 2.96
CA SER A 220 3.42 17.67 3.73
C SER A 220 4.67 17.20 4.48
N MET A 221 5.83 17.48 3.87
CA MET A 221 7.14 17.47 4.53
C MET A 221 7.12 18.27 5.84
N GLU A 222 6.28 19.31 5.91
CA GLU A 222 6.14 20.18 7.07
C GLU A 222 5.59 19.45 8.31
N ILE A 223 4.74 18.44 8.14
CA ILE A 223 4.27 17.60 9.27
C ILE A 223 5.42 16.76 9.79
N ILE A 224 6.23 16.17 8.90
CA ILE A 224 7.39 15.36 9.28
C ILE A 224 8.40 16.21 10.06
N LEU A 225 8.65 17.44 9.61
CA LEU A 225 9.53 18.39 10.29
C LEU A 225 9.03 18.81 11.69
N ARG A 226 7.74 18.63 11.98
CA ARG A 226 7.15 18.88 13.31
C ARG A 226 7.10 17.65 14.21
N LEU A 227 7.42 16.46 13.68
CA LEU A 227 7.54 15.25 14.50
C LEU A 227 8.82 15.31 15.34
N SER A 228 8.86 14.60 16.47
CA SER A 228 10.10 14.42 17.23
C SER A 228 11.19 13.86 16.30
N PRO A 229 12.46 14.29 16.40
CA PRO A 229 13.56 13.77 15.58
C PRO A 229 13.70 12.24 15.58
N ARG A 230 13.17 11.56 16.59
CA ARG A 230 13.18 10.09 16.71
C ARG A 230 11.89 9.40 16.29
N THR A 231 11.02 10.14 15.59
CA THR A 231 9.80 9.57 15.01
C THR A 231 10.12 8.93 13.68
N SER A 232 9.85 7.63 13.58
CA SER A 232 9.89 6.91 12.32
C SER A 232 8.50 6.86 11.69
N LEU A 233 8.46 6.94 10.35
CA LEU A 233 7.27 6.60 9.58
C LEU A 233 7.22 5.09 9.41
N ALA A 234 6.06 4.49 9.68
CA ALA A 234 5.83 3.06 9.52
C ALA A 234 4.87 2.78 8.35
N ARG A 235 5.10 1.68 7.65
CA ARG A 235 4.17 1.12 6.65
C ARG A 235 3.20 0.11 7.24
N ALA A 236 3.52 -0.41 8.42
CA ALA A 236 2.69 -1.31 9.19
C ALA A 236 3.08 -1.19 10.66
N VAL A 237 2.09 -1.22 11.54
CA VAL A 237 2.25 -1.18 12.99
C VAL A 237 1.35 -2.23 13.62
N ARG A 238 1.88 -2.98 14.58
CA ARG A 238 1.12 -3.88 15.43
C ARG A 238 1.31 -3.46 16.88
N LEU A 239 0.24 -2.99 17.52
CA LEU A 239 0.27 -2.69 18.95
C LEU A 239 0.35 -4.01 19.72
N THR A 240 1.25 -4.10 20.70
CA THR A 240 1.47 -5.33 21.45
C THR A 240 1.01 -5.19 22.90
N LYS A 241 1.50 -4.19 23.62
CA LYS A 241 1.32 -4.07 25.07
C LYS A 241 1.20 -2.62 25.50
N LEU A 242 0.26 -2.33 26.41
CA LEU A 242 0.13 -1.00 27.02
C LEU A 242 1.31 -0.76 28.00
N VAL A 243 1.90 0.43 27.94
CA VAL A 243 3.03 0.87 28.77
C VAL A 243 2.55 1.61 30.01
#